data_AF-E2ACG9-F1
#
_entry.id   AF-E2ACG9-F1
#
_cell.length_a   1.000
_cell.length_b   1.000
_cell.length_c   1.000
_cell.angle_alpha   90.00
_cell.angle_beta   90.00
_cell.angle_gamma   90.00
#
_symmetry.space_group_name_H-M   'P 1'
#
loop_
_entity.id
_entity.type
_entity.pdbx_description
1 polymer ?
#
loop_
_entity_poly.entity_id
_entity_poly.type
_entity_poly.pdbx_seq_one_letter_code
_entity_poly.pdbx_strand_id
1 'polypeptide(L)'
;HSAVLYGNKFVVYNIHSLCHLSQECKDHGSLDNFSAFVFENFLKSLKSCLKSCYKPLHQVAYRELERTRKIPVKLSGGRKTLSLSQIYINADEQINGSHFRCLSIGNVKLKIGHKDSCFRTSEGNIYVLINIVRRGNSVLIIGNKFHQVEDYYTYPLASSILGILKVSNLDDVRHVIPVENVESKCWLMP
;
A
#
# COMPACT_ATOMS: atom_id res chain seq x y z
N HIS A 1 29.13 -45.45 9.81
CA HIS A 1 27.86 -46.22 9.69
C HIS A 1 27.08 -45.89 8.43
N SER A 2 26.62 -44.64 8.22
CA SER A 2 25.75 -44.29 7.08
C SER A 2 26.36 -44.53 5.68
N ALA A 3 27.67 -44.28 5.53
CA ALA A 3 28.41 -44.54 4.29
C ALA A 3 28.46 -46.02 3.87
N VAL A 4 28.46 -46.93 4.86
CA VAL A 4 28.52 -48.38 4.64
C VAL A 4 27.15 -48.92 4.21
N LEU A 5 26.07 -48.36 4.76
CA LEU A 5 24.70 -48.82 4.50
C LEU A 5 24.09 -48.21 3.23
N TYR A 6 24.40 -46.94 2.93
CA TYR A 6 23.76 -46.20 1.84
C TYR A 6 24.73 -45.80 0.72
N GLY A 7 26.03 -46.05 0.88
CA GLY A 7 27.07 -45.65 -0.07
C GLY A 7 27.46 -44.17 0.03
N ASN A 8 28.71 -43.86 -0.32
CA ASN A 8 29.28 -42.50 -0.18
C ASN A 8 28.51 -41.41 -0.95
N LYS A 9 27.76 -41.77 -1.99
CA LYS A 9 26.95 -40.83 -2.78
C LYS A 9 25.72 -40.31 -2.04
N PHE A 10 25.27 -41.02 -1.00
CA PHE A 10 24.06 -40.70 -0.24
C PHE A 10 24.35 -40.30 1.21
N VAL A 11 25.61 -39.99 1.55
CA VAL A 11 25.97 -39.46 2.87
C VAL A 11 25.68 -37.96 2.90
N VAL A 12 24.39 -37.62 2.91
CA VAL A 12 23.92 -36.26 3.18
C VAL A 12 23.58 -36.18 4.66
N TYR A 13 23.75 -35.00 5.28
CA TYR A 13 23.52 -34.75 6.71
C TYR A 13 22.23 -35.39 7.24
N ASN A 14 21.14 -35.28 6.48
CA ASN A 14 19.83 -35.81 6.85
C ASN A 14 19.80 -37.35 6.99
N ILE A 15 20.61 -38.09 6.22
CA ILE A 15 20.68 -39.56 6.31
C ILE A 15 21.51 -40.00 7.52
N HIS A 16 22.48 -39.17 7.94
CA HIS A 16 23.23 -39.42 9.16
C HIS A 16 22.35 -39.30 10.41
N SER A 17 21.48 -38.28 10.47
CA SER A 17 20.53 -38.07 11.56
C SER A 17 19.58 -39.26 11.73
N LEU A 18 19.12 -39.87 10.63
CA LEU A 18 18.25 -41.06 10.69
C LEU A 18 18.92 -42.28 11.32
N CYS A 19 20.25 -42.38 11.28
CA CYS A 19 20.97 -43.48 11.93
C CYS A 19 20.95 -43.38 13.46
N HIS A 20 20.83 -42.16 14.01
CA HIS A 20 20.78 -41.93 15.46
C HIS A 20 19.35 -41.94 16.00
N LEU A 21 18.35 -41.73 15.15
CA LEU A 21 16.94 -41.64 15.53
C LEU A 21 16.45 -42.81 16.39
N SER A 22 16.87 -44.05 16.09
CA SER A 22 16.46 -45.22 16.88
C SER A 22 17.03 -45.22 18.30
N GLN A 23 18.24 -44.66 18.47
CA GLN A 23 18.87 -44.53 19.77
C GLN A 23 18.25 -43.35 20.53
N GLU A 24 18.04 -42.23 19.85
CA GLU A 24 17.35 -41.06 20.42
C GLU A 24 15.93 -41.39 20.88
N CYS A 25 15.18 -42.23 20.16
CA CYS A 25 13.87 -42.71 20.61
C CYS A 25 13.94 -43.60 21.86
N LYS A 26 15.04 -44.33 22.08
CA LYS A 26 15.23 -45.11 23.33
C LYS A 26 15.55 -44.20 24.51
N ASP A 27 16.35 -43.16 24.27
CA ASP A 27 16.85 -42.26 25.30
C ASP A 27 15.83 -41.17 25.69
N HIS A 28 15.01 -40.71 24.74
CA HIS A 28 14.08 -39.58 24.90
C HIS A 28 12.59 -39.94 24.72
N GLY A 29 12.29 -41.21 24.43
CA GLY A 29 10.92 -41.70 24.25
C GLY A 29 10.37 -41.50 22.84
N SER A 30 9.05 -41.32 22.71
CA SER A 30 8.43 -41.17 21.39
C SER A 30 8.93 -39.91 20.67
N LEU A 31 8.92 -39.97 19.33
CA LEU A 31 9.36 -38.87 18.48
C LEU A 31 8.63 -37.56 18.80
N ASP A 32 7.35 -37.64 19.18
CA ASP A 32 6.53 -36.47 19.54
C ASP A 32 7.10 -35.67 20.73
N ASN A 33 7.89 -36.29 21.61
CA ASN A 33 8.43 -35.62 22.80
C ASN A 33 9.62 -34.71 22.49
N PHE A 34 10.39 -35.01 21.45
CA PHE A 34 11.63 -34.30 21.13
C PHE A 34 11.70 -33.76 19.70
N SER A 35 10.73 -34.12 18.86
CA SER A 35 10.65 -33.63 17.49
C SER A 35 10.26 -32.16 17.45
N ALA A 36 11.02 -31.39 16.67
CA ALA A 36 10.68 -30.00 16.37
C ALA A 36 9.56 -29.87 15.29
N PHE A 37 9.03 -30.99 14.79
CA PHE A 37 8.06 -31.01 13.69
C PHE A 37 6.81 -30.17 13.97
N VAL A 38 6.31 -30.19 15.22
CA VAL A 38 5.15 -29.39 15.64
C VAL A 38 5.37 -27.88 15.47
N PHE A 39 6.63 -27.43 15.48
CA PHE A 39 7.00 -26.02 15.33
C PHE A 39 7.31 -25.62 13.87
N GLU A 40 7.42 -26.56 12.93
CA GLU A 40 7.80 -26.25 11.53
C GLU A 40 6.79 -25.33 10.85
N ASN A 41 5.51 -25.55 11.09
CA ASN A 41 4.44 -24.71 10.55
C ASN A 41 4.57 -23.25 11.01
N PHE A 42 4.86 -23.05 12.29
CA PHE A 42 5.07 -21.71 12.84
C PHE A 42 6.39 -21.11 12.35
N LEU A 43 7.46 -21.91 12.26
CA LEU A 43 8.75 -21.47 11.73
C LEU A 43 8.64 -21.00 10.27
N LYS A 44 7.85 -21.67 9.42
CA LYS A 44 7.56 -21.23 8.05
C LYS A 44 6.90 -19.86 8.05
N SER A 45 5.91 -19.66 8.91
CA SER A 45 5.21 -18.38 9.07
C SER A 45 6.16 -17.28 9.54
N LEU A 46 7.03 -17.58 10.51
CA LEU A 46 8.04 -16.65 11.02
C LEU A 46 9.08 -16.30 9.95
N LYS A 47 9.54 -17.27 9.14
CA LYS A 47 10.46 -17.02 8.03
C LYS A 47 9.84 -16.12 6.95
N SER A 48 8.54 -16.24 6.68
CA SER A 48 7.84 -15.32 5.77
C SER A 48 7.84 -13.86 6.29
N CYS A 49 7.96 -13.69 7.61
CA CYS A 49 8.11 -12.39 8.27
C CYS A 49 9.51 -11.77 8.11
N LEU A 50 10.46 -12.45 7.49
CA LEU A 50 11.82 -11.94 7.26
C LEU A 50 11.99 -11.56 5.79
N LYS A 51 12.49 -10.34 5.54
CA LYS A 51 12.87 -9.86 4.19
C LYS A 51 14.37 -10.02 3.93
N SER A 52 15.17 -10.13 4.99
CA SER A 52 16.62 -10.24 4.96
C SER A 52 17.13 -10.87 6.25
N CYS A 53 18.32 -11.48 6.21
CA CYS A 53 19.03 -11.98 7.39
C CYS A 53 19.58 -10.87 8.29
N TYR A 54 19.47 -9.60 7.91
CA TYR A 54 19.92 -8.47 8.71
C TYR A 54 18.93 -8.15 9.84
N LYS A 55 19.35 -8.30 11.11
CA LYS A 55 18.53 -8.02 12.31
C LYS A 55 17.14 -8.72 12.30
N PRO A 56 17.10 -10.07 12.21
CA PRO A 56 15.85 -10.81 12.02
C PRO A 56 14.86 -10.64 13.18
N LEU A 57 15.35 -10.59 14.42
CA LEU A 57 14.51 -10.38 15.60
C LEU A 57 13.73 -9.05 15.53
N HIS A 58 14.41 -7.97 15.11
CA HIS A 58 13.77 -6.66 14.97
C HIS A 58 12.71 -6.70 13.88
N GLN A 59 13.00 -7.34 12.73
CA GLN A 59 12.02 -7.48 11.65
C GLN A 59 10.76 -8.22 12.10
N VAL A 60 10.90 -9.32 12.83
CA VAL A 60 9.76 -10.08 13.36
C VAL A 60 8.98 -9.26 14.38
N ALA A 61 9.67 -8.62 15.34
CA ALA A 61 9.03 -7.82 16.37
C ALA A 61 8.22 -6.65 15.77
N TYR A 62 8.77 -5.92 14.79
CA TYR A 62 8.05 -4.82 14.15
C TYR A 62 6.85 -5.31 13.34
N ARG A 63 6.96 -6.41 12.59
CA ARG A 63 5.81 -6.98 11.86
C ARG A 63 4.71 -7.47 12.79
N GLU A 64 5.08 -8.02 13.94
CA GLU A 64 4.08 -8.45 14.92
C GLU A 64 3.37 -7.25 15.54
N LEU A 65 4.11 -6.17 15.83
CA LEU A 65 3.53 -4.89 16.27
C LEU A 65 2.60 -4.29 15.20
N GLU A 66 2.92 -4.39 13.92
CA GLU A 66 2.03 -3.97 12.82
C GLU A 66 0.73 -4.79 12.81
N ARG A 67 0.81 -6.10 13.01
CA ARG A 67 -0.36 -7.00 13.05
C ARG A 67 -1.26 -6.77 14.26
N THR A 68 -0.67 -6.51 15.43
CA THR A 68 -1.43 -6.30 16.69
C THR A 68 -1.90 -4.87 16.88
N ARG A 69 -1.27 -3.89 16.22
CA ARG A 69 -1.78 -2.51 16.19
C ARG A 69 -3.08 -2.47 15.39
N LYS A 70 -4.20 -2.62 16.08
CA LYS A 70 -5.50 -2.08 15.65
C LYS A 70 -5.35 -0.56 15.62
N ILE A 71 -4.93 0.00 14.48
CA ILE A 71 -5.08 1.42 14.24
C ILE A 71 -6.60 1.64 14.17
N PRO A 72 -7.24 2.31 15.15
CA PRO A 72 -8.63 2.65 14.98
C PRO A 72 -8.71 3.50 13.73
N VAL A 73 -9.44 3.02 12.73
CA VAL A 73 -9.81 3.85 11.58
C VAL A 73 -10.64 4.98 12.17
N LYS A 74 -10.01 6.12 12.46
CA LYS A 74 -10.73 7.34 12.77
C LYS A 74 -11.41 7.77 11.48
N LEU A 75 -12.56 7.19 11.19
CA LEU A 75 -13.58 7.76 10.32
C LEU A 75 -14.11 9.00 11.05
N SER A 76 -13.30 10.05 11.11
CA SER A 76 -13.70 11.32 11.70
C SER A 76 -14.74 11.98 10.79
N GLY A 77 -16.01 11.76 11.10
CA GLY A 77 -17.16 12.53 10.59
C GLY A 77 -17.22 13.95 11.16
N GLY A 78 -16.08 14.62 11.31
CA GLY A 78 -15.98 16.04 11.63
C GLY A 78 -15.71 16.83 10.34
N ARG A 79 -16.21 18.08 10.25
CA ARG A 79 -15.91 19.01 9.15
C ARG A 79 -14.42 18.89 8.80
N LYS A 80 -14.10 18.45 7.58
CA LYS A 80 -12.72 18.28 7.14
C LYS A 80 -12.07 19.68 7.15
N THR A 81 -11.10 19.91 8.04
CA THR A 81 -10.37 21.18 8.07
C THR A 81 -9.63 21.35 6.76
N LEU A 82 -9.92 22.45 6.05
CA LEU A 82 -9.25 22.83 4.82
C LEU A 82 -8.03 23.68 5.19
N SER A 83 -6.84 23.26 4.77
CA SER A 83 -5.63 24.07 4.89
C SER A 83 -4.89 24.15 3.55
N LEU A 84 -4.44 25.35 3.24
CA LEU A 84 -3.69 25.67 2.02
C LEU A 84 -2.25 25.99 2.41
N SER A 85 -1.30 25.48 1.63
CA SER A 85 0.12 25.68 1.91
C SER A 85 0.91 25.73 0.61
N GLN A 86 2.15 26.24 0.71
CA GLN A 86 3.07 26.41 -0.40
C GLN A 86 2.51 27.37 -1.46
N ILE A 87 2.61 28.67 -1.20
CA ILE A 87 2.19 29.71 -2.14
C ILE A 87 2.82 29.43 -3.50
N TYR A 88 1.98 29.46 -4.53
CA TYR A 88 2.36 29.30 -5.91
C TYR A 88 2.17 30.66 -6.59
N ILE A 89 3.16 31.12 -7.34
CA ILE A 89 3.05 32.31 -8.17
C ILE A 89 3.36 31.84 -9.56
N ASN A 90 2.38 31.93 -10.45
CA ASN A 90 2.54 31.60 -11.85
C ASN A 90 2.25 32.88 -12.65
N ALA A 91 3.22 33.34 -13.43
CA ALA A 91 3.17 34.63 -14.12
C ALA A 91 2.12 34.65 -15.25
N ASP A 92 1.78 33.47 -15.79
CA ASP A 92 0.84 33.31 -16.91
C ASP A 92 -0.60 32.98 -16.45
N GLU A 93 -0.88 33.02 -15.15
CA GLU A 93 -2.16 32.59 -14.61
C GLU A 93 -3.21 33.72 -14.71
N GLN A 94 -4.23 33.53 -15.53
CA GLN A 94 -5.29 34.52 -15.75
C GLN A 94 -6.39 34.50 -14.67
N ILE A 95 -6.33 33.56 -13.72
CA ILE A 95 -7.37 33.42 -12.69
C ILE A 95 -7.01 34.24 -11.48
N ASN A 96 -7.85 35.24 -11.17
CA ASN A 96 -7.68 36.08 -9.99
C ASN A 96 -7.81 35.27 -8.69
N GLY A 97 -6.76 35.28 -7.87
CA GLY A 97 -6.76 34.70 -6.52
C GLY A 97 -5.36 34.47 -5.97
N SER A 98 -5.29 33.91 -4.76
CA SER A 98 -4.01 33.40 -4.23
C SER A 98 -3.84 31.95 -4.64
N HIS A 99 -2.72 31.62 -5.28
CA HIS A 99 -2.46 30.27 -5.76
C HIS A 99 -1.60 29.48 -4.77
N PHE A 100 -1.80 28.16 -4.73
CA PHE A 100 -1.15 27.26 -3.80
C PHE A 100 -0.76 25.96 -4.49
N ARG A 101 0.32 25.33 -4.04
CA ARG A 101 0.74 24.01 -4.54
C ARG A 101 0.15 22.85 -3.78
N CYS A 102 -0.33 23.06 -2.56
CA CYS A 102 -0.79 21.99 -1.70
C CYS A 102 -2.08 22.37 -0.97
N LEU A 103 -3.07 21.47 -1.07
CA LEU A 103 -4.34 21.51 -0.37
C LEU A 103 -4.41 20.30 0.55
N SER A 104 -4.72 20.52 1.82
CA SER A 104 -5.02 19.45 2.77
C SER A 104 -6.49 19.51 3.16
N ILE A 105 -7.19 18.39 3.01
CA ILE A 105 -8.60 18.19 3.36
C ILE A 105 -8.63 17.14 4.48
N GLY A 106 -8.61 17.61 5.75
CA GLY A 106 -8.39 16.72 6.90
C GLY A 106 -7.02 16.04 6.82
N ASN A 107 -6.99 14.71 6.71
CA ASN A 107 -5.76 13.92 6.60
C ASN A 107 -5.30 13.70 5.15
N VAL A 108 -6.10 14.08 4.16
CA VAL A 108 -5.79 13.88 2.74
C VAL A 108 -5.04 15.10 2.21
N LYS A 109 -3.92 14.88 1.51
CA LYS A 109 -3.14 15.94 0.87
C LYS A 109 -3.17 15.80 -0.65
N LEU A 110 -3.61 16.84 -1.33
CA LEU A 110 -3.53 17.03 -2.78
C LEU A 110 -2.43 18.03 -3.09
N LYS A 111 -1.50 17.66 -3.96
CA LYS A 111 -0.34 18.48 -4.28
C LYS A 111 -0.02 18.45 -5.76
N ILE A 112 0.29 19.61 -6.33
CA ILE A 112 0.72 19.75 -7.72
C ILE A 112 2.01 18.92 -7.93
N GLY A 113 2.04 18.10 -8.98
CA GLY A 113 3.13 17.18 -9.31
C GLY A 113 2.61 15.83 -9.82
N HIS A 114 3.36 14.74 -9.60
CA HIS A 114 3.00 13.43 -10.15
C HIS A 114 2.29 12.49 -9.17
N LYS A 115 2.66 12.46 -7.87
CA LYS A 115 2.19 11.42 -6.94
C LYS A 115 0.85 11.72 -6.26
N ASP A 116 0.62 13.00 -5.94
CA ASP A 116 -0.50 13.43 -5.08
C ASP A 116 -1.50 14.33 -5.83
N SER A 117 -1.47 14.31 -7.15
CA SER A 117 -2.21 15.25 -8.01
C SER A 117 -3.52 14.68 -8.55
N CYS A 118 -3.75 13.36 -8.50
CA CYS A 118 -4.96 12.77 -9.05
C CYS A 118 -6.11 12.77 -8.04
N PHE A 119 -7.31 13.15 -8.48
CA PHE A 119 -8.51 13.14 -7.63
C PHE A 119 -9.76 12.82 -8.44
N ARG A 120 -10.78 12.33 -7.73
CA ARG A 120 -12.10 12.00 -8.25
C ARG A 120 -13.14 12.94 -7.65
N THR A 121 -14.05 13.36 -8.51
CA THR A 121 -15.20 14.19 -8.13
C THR A 121 -16.42 13.34 -7.80
N SER A 122 -17.40 13.92 -7.11
CA SER A 122 -18.68 13.29 -6.79
C SER A 122 -19.47 12.80 -8.02
N GLU A 123 -19.23 13.40 -9.19
CA GLU A 123 -19.79 12.97 -10.48
C GLU A 123 -19.08 11.75 -11.08
N GLY A 124 -18.03 11.23 -10.43
CA GLY A 124 -17.22 10.12 -10.93
C GLY A 124 -16.13 10.52 -11.93
N ASN A 125 -16.03 11.80 -12.29
CA ASN A 125 -14.99 12.31 -13.18
C ASN A 125 -13.62 12.34 -12.49
N ILE A 126 -12.56 11.95 -13.20
CA ILE A 126 -11.17 11.89 -12.71
C ILE A 126 -10.36 13.02 -13.31
N TYR A 127 -9.60 13.71 -12.46
CA TYR A 127 -8.80 14.87 -12.83
C TYR A 127 -7.36 14.77 -12.32
N VAL A 128 -6.45 15.39 -13.06
CA VAL A 128 -5.07 15.65 -12.64
C VAL A 128 -4.96 17.12 -12.23
N LEU A 129 -4.54 17.36 -11.00
CA LEU A 129 -4.36 18.68 -10.40
C LEU A 129 -3.25 19.46 -11.10
N ILE A 130 -3.62 20.66 -11.57
CA ILE A 130 -2.69 21.65 -12.13
C ILE A 130 -2.46 22.80 -11.17
N ASN A 131 -3.51 23.31 -10.54
CA ASN A 131 -3.41 24.49 -9.68
C ASN A 131 -4.48 24.50 -8.58
N ILE A 132 -4.24 25.22 -7.50
CA ILE A 132 -5.19 25.43 -6.40
C ILE A 132 -5.30 26.93 -6.16
N VAL A 133 -6.51 27.46 -6.18
CA VAL A 133 -6.78 28.90 -6.08
C VAL A 133 -7.72 29.19 -4.92
N ARG A 134 -7.35 30.15 -4.08
CA ARG A 134 -8.24 30.71 -3.06
C ARG A 134 -8.77 32.06 -3.54
N ARG A 135 -10.10 32.19 -3.56
CA ARG A 135 -10.81 33.44 -3.84
C ARG A 135 -11.72 33.77 -2.66
N GLY A 136 -11.29 34.69 -1.82
CA GLY A 136 -11.97 35.02 -0.56
C GLY A 136 -12.06 33.81 0.38
N ASN A 137 -13.29 33.35 0.63
CA ASN A 137 -13.57 32.18 1.47
C ASN A 137 -13.68 30.86 0.69
N SER A 138 -13.68 30.92 -0.65
CA SER A 138 -13.85 29.74 -1.49
C SER A 138 -12.50 29.24 -2.00
N VAL A 139 -12.36 27.90 -2.04
CA VAL A 139 -11.18 27.22 -2.57
C VAL A 139 -11.60 26.47 -3.83
N LEU A 140 -10.93 26.80 -4.92
CA LEU A 140 -11.15 26.24 -6.23
C LEU A 140 -9.92 25.42 -6.62
N ILE A 141 -10.14 24.31 -7.30
CA ILE A 141 -9.11 23.43 -7.82
C ILE A 141 -9.16 23.48 -9.34
N ILE A 142 -8.01 23.57 -9.97
CA ILE A 142 -7.88 23.53 -11.43
C ILE A 142 -7.22 22.21 -11.81
N GLY A 143 -7.84 21.47 -12.71
CA GLY A 143 -7.28 20.21 -13.20
C GLY A 143 -7.76 19.85 -14.59
N ASN A 144 -7.02 18.93 -15.20
CA ASN A 144 -7.32 18.38 -16.51
C ASN A 144 -8.06 17.05 -16.36
N LYS A 145 -9.08 16.82 -17.18
CA LYS A 145 -10.00 15.70 -17.07
C LYS A 145 -9.56 14.53 -17.93
N PHE A 146 -9.69 13.30 -17.43
CA PHE A 146 -9.65 12.11 -18.30
C PHE A 146 -11.00 11.90 -18.98
N HIS A 147 -11.00 11.71 -20.30
CA HIS A 147 -12.24 11.48 -21.06
C HIS A 147 -12.71 10.03 -21.02
N GLN A 148 -11.78 9.09 -20.95
CA GLN A 148 -12.09 7.67 -20.90
C GLN A 148 -11.86 7.17 -19.49
N VAL A 149 -12.91 6.59 -18.89
CA VAL A 149 -12.90 5.94 -17.57
C VAL A 149 -13.62 4.62 -17.70
N GLU A 150 -12.91 3.51 -17.51
CA GLU A 150 -13.45 2.16 -17.66
C GLU A 150 -12.92 1.22 -16.58
N ASP A 151 -13.49 0.03 -16.47
CA ASP A 151 -12.96 -1.03 -15.62
C ASP A 151 -11.61 -1.51 -16.15
N TYR A 152 -10.61 -1.61 -15.26
CA TYR A 152 -9.31 -2.19 -15.58
C TYR A 152 -9.42 -3.71 -15.78
N TYR A 153 -10.31 -4.37 -15.05
CA TYR A 153 -10.71 -5.76 -15.26
C TYR A 153 -12.16 -5.98 -14.85
N THR A 154 -12.79 -7.01 -15.42
CA THR A 154 -14.18 -7.37 -15.15
C THR A 154 -14.35 -8.74 -14.47
N TYR A 155 -13.29 -9.56 -14.45
CA TYR A 155 -13.28 -10.86 -13.79
C TYR A 155 -12.26 -10.88 -12.64
N PRO A 156 -12.59 -11.42 -11.44
CA PRO A 156 -13.85 -12.07 -11.06
C PRO A 156 -15.01 -11.11 -10.78
N LEU A 157 -14.74 -9.80 -10.69
CA LEU A 157 -15.72 -8.73 -10.52
C LEU A 157 -15.18 -7.43 -11.15
N ALA A 158 -16.05 -6.49 -11.47
CA ALA A 158 -15.69 -5.19 -12.05
C ALA A 158 -14.78 -4.38 -11.12
N SER A 159 -13.62 -3.96 -11.62
CA SER A 159 -12.59 -3.30 -10.83
C SER A 159 -13.06 -1.97 -10.21
N SER A 160 -14.03 -1.29 -10.83
CA SER A 160 -14.67 -0.07 -10.32
C SER A 160 -15.32 -0.25 -8.95
N ILE A 161 -15.84 -1.46 -8.66
CA ILE A 161 -16.40 -1.81 -7.34
C ILE A 161 -15.33 -1.73 -6.25
N LEU A 162 -14.07 -2.03 -6.61
CA LEU A 162 -12.90 -1.94 -5.73
C LEU A 162 -12.23 -0.56 -5.77
N GLY A 163 -12.81 0.41 -6.49
CA GLY A 163 -12.23 1.74 -6.70
C GLY A 163 -11.05 1.77 -7.66
N ILE A 164 -10.86 0.72 -8.46
CA ILE A 164 -9.79 0.61 -9.46
C ILE A 164 -10.38 0.94 -10.83
N LEU A 165 -9.82 1.96 -11.48
CA LEU A 165 -10.30 2.48 -12.76
C LEU A 165 -9.13 2.60 -13.73
N LYS A 166 -9.39 2.27 -14.98
CA LYS A 166 -8.48 2.56 -16.09
C LYS A 166 -8.90 3.87 -16.72
N VAL A 167 -7.94 4.78 -16.88
CA VAL A 167 -8.17 6.10 -17.45
C VAL A 167 -7.27 6.36 -18.65
N SER A 168 -7.81 7.05 -19.64
CA SER A 168 -7.07 7.45 -20.85
C SER A 168 -7.61 8.76 -21.41
N ASN A 169 -6.83 9.35 -22.34
CA ASN A 169 -7.11 10.63 -22.99
C ASN A 169 -7.28 11.76 -21.97
N LEU A 170 -6.16 12.18 -21.37
CA LEU A 170 -6.13 13.39 -20.54
C LEU A 170 -6.31 14.60 -21.45
N ASP A 171 -7.33 15.40 -21.17
CA ASP A 171 -7.58 16.66 -21.86
C ASP A 171 -6.49 17.70 -21.53
N ASP A 172 -6.28 18.67 -22.41
CA ASP A 172 -5.45 19.85 -22.18
C ASP A 172 -6.26 21.03 -21.61
N VAL A 173 -7.59 20.95 -21.65
CA VAL A 173 -8.49 21.99 -21.12
C VAL A 173 -8.44 22.02 -19.58
N ARG A 174 -8.24 23.23 -19.05
CA ARG A 174 -8.27 23.50 -17.61
C ARG A 174 -9.71 23.63 -17.12
N HIS A 175 -10.13 22.71 -16.27
CA HIS A 175 -11.43 22.78 -15.61
C HIS A 175 -11.31 23.36 -14.20
N VAL A 176 -12.23 24.25 -13.83
CA VAL A 176 -12.32 24.82 -12.48
C VAL A 176 -13.36 24.05 -11.68
N ILE A 177 -12.92 23.38 -10.62
CA ILE A 177 -13.74 22.51 -9.76
C ILE A 177 -13.76 23.07 -8.34
N PRO A 178 -14.94 23.29 -7.74
CA PRO A 178 -15.04 23.63 -6.33
C PRO A 178 -14.52 22.50 -5.44
N VAL A 179 -13.82 22.85 -4.35
CA VAL A 179 -13.22 21.83 -3.45
C VAL A 179 -14.26 20.90 -2.84
N GLU A 180 -15.50 21.37 -2.64
CA GLU A 180 -16.62 20.58 -2.15
C GLU A 180 -17.00 19.41 -3.06
N ASN A 181 -16.71 19.50 -4.36
CA ASN A 181 -17.00 18.44 -5.32
C ASN A 181 -15.94 17.33 -5.31
N VAL A 182 -14.85 17.49 -4.56
CA VAL A 182 -13.79 16.48 -4.44
C VAL A 182 -14.25 15.38 -3.49
N GLU A 183 -14.50 14.21 -4.05
CA GLU A 183 -14.93 13.04 -3.29
C GLU A 183 -13.73 12.33 -2.66
N SER A 184 -12.72 12.02 -3.47
CA SER A 184 -11.57 11.21 -3.05
C SER A 184 -10.29 11.57 -3.81
N LYS A 185 -9.15 11.31 -3.14
CA LYS A 185 -7.83 11.36 -3.77
C LYS A 185 -7.55 10.02 -4.43
N CYS A 186 -7.00 10.05 -5.64
CA CYS A 186 -6.64 8.87 -6.40
C CYS A 186 -5.12 8.74 -6.48
N TRP A 187 -4.62 7.51 -6.58
CA TRP A 187 -3.24 7.24 -6.90
C TRP A 187 -3.15 6.84 -8.38
N LEU A 188 -2.53 7.69 -9.19
CA LEU A 188 -2.37 7.44 -10.62
C LEU A 188 -1.12 6.57 -10.83
N MET A 189 -1.30 5.45 -11.52
CA MET A 189 -0.23 4.53 -11.91
C MET A 189 -0.09 4.56 -13.44
N PRO A 190 1.15 4.58 -13.97
CA PRO A 190 1.39 4.45 -15.41
C PRO A 190 1.07 3.04 -15.91
#